data_AF-A0A454XL78-F1
#
_entry.id   AF-A0A454XL78-F1
#
_cell.length_a   1.000
_cell.length_b   1.000
_cell.length_c   1.000
_cell.angle_alpha   90.00
_cell.angle_beta   90.00
_cell.angle_gamma   90.00
#
_symmetry.space_group_name_H-M   'P 1'
#
loop_
_entity.id
_entity.type
_entity.pdbx_description
1 polymer ?
#
loop_
_entity_poly.entity_id
_entity_poly.type
_entity_poly.pdbx_seq_one_letter_code
_entity_poly.pdbx_strand_id
1 'polypeptide(L)'
;MVIRLLVPTIIIALAALTHAKEFKYLLDSELEMLNKYDDEPLKCYSKNNVTGAVALEVCSRGKPFIVSNAEYPYIQQFPYCSMFKFQGKMLQTCMYSPAIAMGHCAKTCIEHHPQVNREVSECCCTTSGCNGHMLPRAILELPDEE
;
A
#
# COMPACT_ATOMS: atom_id res chain seq x y z
N MET A 1 36.19 6.74 -38.64
CA MET A 1 35.87 7.68 -37.55
C MET A 1 34.37 7.74 -37.20
N VAL A 2 33.57 6.70 -37.54
CA VAL A 2 32.09 6.71 -37.36
C VAL A 2 31.64 5.93 -36.11
N ILE A 3 32.47 5.01 -35.61
CA ILE A 3 32.14 4.11 -34.49
C ILE A 3 32.09 4.85 -33.14
N ARG A 4 32.82 5.97 -32.99
CA ARG A 4 32.86 6.74 -31.72
C ARG A 4 31.61 7.58 -31.45
N LEU A 5 30.72 7.76 -32.43
CA LEU A 5 29.47 8.54 -32.28
C LEU A 5 28.24 7.66 -31.99
N LEU A 6 28.29 6.36 -32.31
CA LEU A 6 27.16 5.44 -32.11
C LEU A 6 27.02 4.94 -30.67
N VAL A 7 28.15 4.81 -29.95
CA VAL A 7 28.16 4.33 -28.56
C VAL A 7 27.36 5.24 -27.61
N PRO A 8 27.53 6.57 -27.59
CA PRO A 8 26.76 7.43 -26.68
C PRO A 8 25.26 7.45 -27.02
N THR A 9 24.88 7.39 -28.29
CA THR A 9 23.46 7.34 -28.69
C THR A 9 22.76 6.06 -28.27
N ILE A 10 23.47 4.92 -28.32
CA ILE A 10 22.92 3.63 -27.87
C ILE A 10 22.74 3.63 -26.34
N ILE A 11 23.68 4.22 -25.59
CA ILE A 11 23.58 4.32 -24.13
C ILE A 11 22.40 5.20 -23.71
N ILE A 12 22.19 6.34 -24.38
CA ILE A 12 21.05 7.24 -24.09
C ILE A 12 19.71 6.55 -24.43
N ALA A 13 19.64 5.81 -25.55
CA ALA A 13 18.44 5.06 -25.92
C ALA A 13 18.13 3.94 -24.93
N LEU A 14 19.16 3.22 -24.45
CA LEU A 14 19.01 2.19 -23.41
C LEU A 14 18.55 2.78 -22.08
N ALA A 15 19.10 3.92 -21.65
CA ALA A 15 18.66 4.62 -20.44
C ALA A 15 17.21 5.10 -20.56
N ALA A 16 16.81 5.64 -21.71
CA ALA A 16 15.43 6.03 -21.96
C ALA A 16 14.45 4.83 -21.93
N LEU A 17 14.88 3.68 -22.47
CA LEU A 17 14.11 2.43 -22.44
C LEU A 17 13.97 1.86 -21.02
N THR A 18 15.02 1.93 -20.18
CA THR A 18 14.94 1.48 -18.79
C THR A 18 14.00 2.36 -17.97
N HIS A 19 14.09 3.68 -18.11
CA HIS A 19 13.15 4.59 -17.46
C HIS A 19 11.71 4.36 -17.94
N ALA A 20 11.48 4.21 -19.25
CA ALA A 20 10.14 3.94 -19.79
C ALA A 20 9.52 2.65 -19.22
N LYS A 21 10.33 1.63 -18.93
CA LYS A 21 9.86 0.37 -18.34
C LYS A 21 9.42 0.56 -16.88
N GLU A 22 10.19 1.30 -16.08
CA GLU A 22 9.83 1.63 -14.69
C GLU A 22 8.54 2.44 -14.62
N PHE A 23 8.37 3.43 -15.50
CA PHE A 23 7.13 4.20 -15.60
C PHE A 23 5.91 3.35 -15.93
N LYS A 24 6.05 2.35 -16.81
CA LYS A 24 4.96 1.44 -17.16
C LYS A 24 4.49 0.61 -15.95
N TYR A 25 5.42 0.06 -15.16
CA TYR A 25 5.07 -0.70 -13.95
C TYR A 25 4.37 0.16 -12.89
N LEU A 26 4.77 1.44 -12.77
CA LEU A 26 4.12 2.38 -11.86
C LEU A 26 2.68 2.71 -12.29
N LEU A 27 2.45 2.97 -13.59
CA LEU A 27 1.11 3.26 -14.11
C LEU A 27 0.16 2.05 -14.01
N ASP A 28 0.64 0.85 -14.35
CA ASP A 28 -0.17 -0.36 -14.29
C ASP A 28 -0.62 -0.66 -12.85
N SER A 29 0.28 -0.47 -11.87
CA SER A 29 -0.02 -0.62 -10.44
C SER A 29 -1.02 0.45 -9.96
N GLU A 30 -0.93 1.68 -10.46
CA GLU A 30 -1.85 2.75 -10.10
C GLU A 30 -3.28 2.47 -10.56
N LEU A 31 -3.44 2.03 -11.82
CA LEU A 31 -4.74 1.69 -12.37
C LEU A 31 -5.37 0.48 -11.65
N GLU A 32 -4.56 -0.53 -11.34
CA GLU A 32 -5.01 -1.68 -10.54
C GLU A 32 -5.51 -1.25 -9.16
N MET A 33 -4.81 -0.30 -8.51
CA MET A 33 -5.20 0.22 -7.21
C MET A 33 -6.50 1.01 -7.27
N LEU A 34 -6.73 1.82 -8.31
CA LEU A 34 -8.00 2.54 -8.48
C LEU A 34 -9.20 1.60 -8.55
N ASN A 35 -9.04 0.41 -9.15
CA ASN A 35 -10.10 -0.60 -9.22
C ASN A 35 -10.35 -1.33 -7.88
N LYS A 36 -9.47 -1.19 -6.88
CA LYS A 36 -9.66 -1.81 -5.55
C LYS A 36 -10.55 -0.99 -4.61
N TYR A 37 -10.72 0.30 -4.89
CA TYR A 37 -11.54 1.20 -4.06
C TYR A 37 -12.95 1.32 -4.64
N ASP A 38 -13.92 1.54 -3.75
CA ASP A 38 -15.26 1.95 -4.16
C ASP A 38 -15.24 3.43 -4.60
N ASP A 39 -16.29 3.90 -5.27
CA ASP A 39 -16.41 5.30 -5.73
C ASP A 39 -16.46 6.33 -4.57
N GLU A 40 -16.73 5.86 -3.35
CA GLU A 40 -16.73 6.68 -2.14
C GLU A 40 -15.33 6.81 -1.51
N PRO A 41 -15.04 7.94 -0.82
CA PRO A 41 -13.80 8.07 -0.07
C PRO A 41 -13.73 7.00 1.04
N LEU A 42 -12.58 6.34 1.14
CA LEU A 42 -12.34 5.28 2.12
C LEU A 42 -12.57 5.79 3.55
N LYS A 43 -13.37 5.08 4.33
CA LYS A 43 -13.60 5.36 5.75
C LYS A 43 -12.93 4.29 6.61
N CYS A 44 -12.10 4.67 7.57
CA CYS A 44 -11.40 3.74 8.45
C CYS A 44 -11.77 3.98 9.91
N TYR A 45 -11.81 2.92 10.72
CA TYR A 45 -11.79 3.11 12.16
C TYR A 45 -10.45 3.71 12.56
N SER A 46 -10.51 4.76 13.36
CA SER A 46 -9.36 5.53 13.83
C SER A 46 -9.48 5.64 15.34
N LYS A 47 -8.44 5.20 16.05
CA LYS A 47 -8.37 5.32 17.50
C LYS A 47 -7.64 6.60 17.86
N ASN A 48 -8.33 7.49 18.56
CA ASN A 48 -7.72 8.68 19.11
C ASN A 48 -6.77 8.28 20.25
N ASN A 49 -5.48 8.59 20.11
CA ASN A 49 -4.46 8.20 21.11
C ASN A 49 -4.59 8.96 22.44
N VAL A 50 -5.30 10.08 22.47
CA VAL A 50 -5.53 10.90 23.69
C VAL A 50 -6.78 10.45 24.43
N THR A 51 -7.91 10.28 23.72
CA THR A 51 -9.20 9.94 24.35
C THR A 51 -9.49 8.44 24.39
N GLY A 52 -8.76 7.65 23.60
CA GLY A 52 -9.03 6.21 23.41
C GLY A 52 -10.29 5.92 22.60
N ALA A 53 -11.04 6.94 22.19
CA ALA A 53 -12.25 6.79 21.40
C ALA A 53 -11.92 6.25 20.01
N VAL A 54 -12.75 5.32 19.53
CA VAL A 54 -12.67 4.77 18.17
C VAL A 54 -13.83 5.37 17.38
N ALA A 55 -13.52 6.01 16.26
CA ALA A 55 -14.51 6.58 15.35
C ALA A 55 -14.25 6.12 13.92
N LEU A 56 -15.31 6.01 13.11
CA LEU A 56 -15.18 5.79 11.69
C LEU A 56 -14.98 7.14 11.00
N GLU A 57 -13.79 7.35 10.44
CA GLU A 57 -13.37 8.63 9.87
C GLU A 57 -13.01 8.50 8.40
N VAL A 58 -13.24 9.55 7.62
CA VAL A 58 -12.83 9.60 6.22
C VAL A 58 -11.30 9.68 6.15
N CYS A 59 -10.69 8.71 5.48
CA CYS A 59 -9.26 8.65 5.20
C CYS A 59 -8.92 9.72 4.15
N SER A 60 -8.60 10.92 4.66
CA SER A 60 -8.42 12.14 3.87
C SER A 60 -7.12 12.12 3.05
N ARG A 61 -7.22 11.83 1.74
CA ARG A 61 -6.13 11.79 0.72
C ARG A 61 -4.76 12.29 1.19
N GLY A 62 -3.76 11.39 1.14
CA GLY A 62 -2.38 11.67 1.48
C GLY A 62 -1.83 12.80 0.62
N LYS A 63 -1.02 13.66 1.24
CA LYS A 63 -0.24 14.64 0.48
C LYS A 63 0.74 13.86 -0.42
N PRO A 64 0.94 14.27 -1.68
CA PRO A 64 1.95 13.64 -2.52
C PRO A 64 3.30 13.71 -1.80
N PHE A 65 3.99 12.57 -1.69
CA PHE A 65 5.32 12.54 -1.10
C PHE A 65 6.31 13.03 -2.15
N ILE A 66 6.95 14.17 -1.89
CA ILE A 66 8.05 14.66 -2.73
C ILE A 66 9.31 13.91 -2.28
N VAL A 67 9.73 12.92 -3.05
CA VAL A 67 11.08 12.38 -2.91
C VAL A 67 12.03 13.48 -3.42
N SER A 68 12.85 14.07 -2.55
CA SER A 68 13.67 15.26 -2.86
C SER A 68 14.83 15.00 -3.83
N ASN A 69 14.85 13.87 -4.52
CA ASN A 69 15.82 13.58 -5.57
C ASN A 69 15.08 13.67 -6.90
N ALA A 70 15.53 14.59 -7.76
CA ALA A 70 14.94 14.96 -9.05
C ALA A 70 14.78 13.82 -10.08
N GLU A 71 15.01 12.58 -9.67
CA GLU A 71 15.06 11.37 -10.49
C GLU A 71 13.76 10.55 -10.39
N TYR A 72 12.94 10.74 -9.35
CA TYR A 72 11.65 10.08 -9.20
C TYR A 72 10.52 11.12 -9.13
N PRO A 73 9.66 11.21 -10.16
CA PRO A 73 8.51 12.10 -10.11
C PRO A 73 7.54 11.66 -9.01
N TYR A 74 6.74 12.62 -8.54
CA TYR A 74 5.69 12.48 -7.52
C TYR A 74 5.05 11.09 -7.50
N ILE A 75 5.28 10.34 -6.41
CA ILE A 75 4.65 9.04 -6.22
C ILE A 75 3.30 9.26 -5.56
N GLN A 76 2.22 9.01 -6.31
CA GLN A 76 0.86 9.09 -5.80
C GLN A 76 0.68 8.09 -4.66
N GLN A 77 0.18 8.57 -3.52
CA GLN A 77 -0.13 7.73 -2.37
C GLN A 77 -1.63 7.41 -2.35
N PHE A 78 -1.94 6.19 -1.90
CA PHE A 78 -3.29 5.68 -1.78
C PHE A 78 -3.66 5.45 -0.31
N PRO A 79 -4.86 5.87 0.12
CA PRO A 79 -5.34 5.65 1.48
C PRO A 79 -5.60 4.17 1.73
N TYR A 80 -5.32 3.70 2.94
CA TYR A 80 -5.73 2.37 3.39
C TYR A 80 -6.04 2.35 4.87
N CYS A 81 -6.87 1.39 5.27
CA CYS A 81 -7.14 1.14 6.67
C CYS A 81 -6.17 0.11 7.21
N SER A 82 -5.64 0.34 8.41
CA SER A 82 -4.76 -0.58 9.09
C SER A 82 -5.23 -0.85 10.51
N MET A 83 -4.89 -2.03 11.00
CA MET A 83 -5.02 -2.38 12.41
C MET A 83 -3.73 -3.04 12.87
N PHE A 84 -3.23 -2.58 14.01
CA PHE A 84 -2.08 -3.15 14.70
C PHE A 84 -2.54 -3.75 16.01
N LYS A 85 -2.09 -4.96 16.30
CA LYS A 85 -2.21 -5.62 17.58
C LYS A 85 -0.83 -5.63 18.23
N PHE A 86 -0.70 -4.97 19.36
CA PHE A 86 0.54 -4.97 20.15
C PHE A 86 0.21 -5.31 21.59
N GLN A 87 0.76 -6.43 22.10
CA GLN A 87 0.51 -6.90 23.48
C GLN A 87 -1.00 -6.97 23.83
N GLY A 88 -1.82 -7.45 22.88
CA GLY A 88 -3.27 -7.56 23.04
C GLY A 88 -4.06 -6.25 22.90
N LYS A 89 -3.40 -5.10 22.73
CA LYS A 89 -4.06 -3.82 22.44
C LYS A 89 -4.20 -3.64 20.93
N MET A 90 -5.39 -3.21 20.51
CA MET A 90 -5.68 -2.86 19.13
C MET A 90 -5.51 -1.35 18.91
N LEU A 91 -4.83 -1.01 17.82
CA LEU A 91 -4.70 0.33 17.28
C LEU A 91 -5.23 0.33 15.85
N GLN A 92 -6.25 1.13 15.61
CA GLN A 92 -6.88 1.28 14.29
C GLN A 92 -6.49 2.63 13.74
N THR A 93 -6.10 2.68 12.47
CA THR A 93 -5.65 3.91 11.84
C THR A 93 -5.88 3.90 10.33
N CYS A 94 -5.89 5.10 9.76
CA CYS A 94 -5.82 5.36 8.32
C CYS A 94 -4.37 5.73 7.96
N MET A 95 -3.83 5.14 6.90
CA MET A 95 -2.46 5.33 6.46
C MET A 95 -2.41 5.54 4.93
N TYR A 96 -1.24 5.95 4.44
CA TYR A 96 -1.00 6.24 3.03
C TYR A 96 0.27 5.53 2.56
N SER A 97 0.19 4.89 1.40
CA SER A 97 1.31 4.15 0.81
C SER A 97 1.27 4.24 -0.71
N PRO A 98 2.42 4.18 -1.41
CA PRO A 98 2.42 4.14 -2.87
C PRO A 98 1.73 2.88 -3.41
N ALA A 99 1.22 2.94 -4.64
CA ALA A 99 0.46 1.83 -5.26
C ALA A 99 1.19 0.48 -5.20
N ILE A 100 2.50 0.47 -5.45
CA ILE A 100 3.32 -0.75 -5.41
C ILE A 100 3.33 -1.41 -4.02
N ALA A 101 3.34 -0.60 -2.96
CA ALA A 101 3.30 -1.08 -1.59
C ALA A 101 1.86 -1.40 -1.15
N MET A 102 0.84 -1.02 -1.91
CA MET A 102 -0.55 -1.36 -1.64
C MET A 102 -0.99 -2.69 -2.28
N GLY A 103 -0.16 -3.27 -3.16
CA GLY A 103 -0.46 -4.55 -3.82
C GLY A 103 -0.78 -5.69 -2.84
N HIS A 104 -0.15 -5.70 -1.66
CA HIS A 104 -0.35 -6.73 -0.64
C HIS A 104 -1.58 -6.53 0.25
N CYS A 105 -2.26 -5.37 0.18
CA CYS A 105 -3.44 -5.12 0.98
C CYS A 105 -4.69 -5.77 0.35
N ALA A 106 -5.50 -6.37 1.23
CA ALA A 106 -6.73 -7.07 0.86
C ALA A 106 -7.96 -6.16 0.97
N LYS A 107 -9.15 -6.65 0.59
CA LYS A 107 -10.41 -5.93 0.86
C LYS A 107 -10.78 -5.94 2.34
N THR A 108 -10.40 -7.00 3.05
CA THR A 108 -10.65 -7.21 4.48
C THR A 108 -9.34 -7.22 5.27
N CYS A 109 -9.41 -6.84 6.55
CA CYS A 109 -8.25 -6.84 7.46
C CYS A 109 -7.90 -8.27 7.88
N ILE A 110 -6.94 -8.88 7.18
CA ILE A 110 -6.42 -10.22 7.49
C ILE A 110 -5.09 -10.08 8.25
N GLU A 111 -4.93 -10.85 9.31
CA GLU A 111 -3.76 -10.83 10.18
C GLU A 111 -2.50 -11.28 9.43
N HIS A 112 -1.50 -10.40 9.40
CA HIS A 112 -0.14 -10.69 9.00
C HIS A 112 0.75 -10.72 10.25
N HIS A 113 1.47 -11.82 10.45
CA HIS A 113 2.44 -11.96 11.52
C HIS A 113 3.84 -11.54 11.03
N PRO A 114 4.53 -10.59 11.69
CA PRO A 114 5.97 -10.48 11.58
C PRO A 114 6.58 -11.78 12.12
N GLN A 115 7.41 -12.42 11.30
CA GLN A 115 7.88 -13.81 11.48
C GLN A 115 8.74 -14.09 12.73
N VAL A 116 8.90 -13.12 13.64
CA VAL A 116 9.90 -13.19 14.71
C VAL A 116 9.30 -13.02 16.12
N ASN A 117 8.08 -12.48 16.27
CA ASN A 117 7.42 -12.39 17.59
C ASN A 117 5.90 -12.29 17.44
N ARG A 118 5.15 -13.27 17.98
CA ARG A 118 3.67 -13.32 17.98
C ARG A 118 2.99 -12.19 18.77
N GLU A 119 3.78 -11.29 19.36
CA GLU A 119 3.31 -10.17 20.18
C GLU A 119 2.84 -8.96 19.35
N VAL A 120 3.25 -8.92 18.09
CA VAL A 120 2.85 -7.89 17.13
C VAL A 120 2.15 -8.57 15.96
N SER A 121 1.01 -8.07 15.55
CA SER A 121 0.42 -8.42 14.25
C SER A 121 -0.22 -7.20 13.63
N GLU A 122 -0.29 -7.19 12.30
CA GLU A 122 -0.82 -6.07 11.55
C GLU A 122 -1.73 -6.56 10.42
N CYS A 123 -2.57 -5.68 9.93
CA CYS A 123 -3.30 -5.88 8.68
C CYS A 123 -3.36 -4.58 7.91
N CYS A 124 -3.62 -4.68 6.61
CA CYS A 124 -4.02 -3.55 5.79
C CYS A 124 -5.17 -3.93 4.87
N CYS A 125 -6.08 -2.99 4.64
CA CYS A 125 -7.24 -3.21 3.78
C CYS A 125 -7.80 -1.94 3.13
N THR A 126 -8.55 -2.11 2.02
CA THR A 126 -8.95 -1.01 1.13
C THR A 126 -10.47 -0.79 1.01
N THR A 127 -11.28 -1.41 1.86
CA THR A 127 -12.75 -1.21 1.89
C THR A 127 -13.17 -0.45 3.14
N SER A 128 -14.22 0.38 3.05
CA SER A 128 -14.66 1.18 4.20
C SER A 128 -15.03 0.31 5.41
N GLY A 129 -14.51 0.66 6.58
CA GLY A 129 -14.74 -0.05 7.85
C GLY A 129 -14.01 -1.40 7.99
N CYS A 130 -13.17 -1.78 7.03
CA CYS A 130 -12.54 -3.10 6.99
C CYS A 130 -11.60 -3.37 8.19
N ASN A 131 -11.04 -2.32 8.80
CA ASN A 131 -10.22 -2.42 10.01
C ASN A 131 -11.06 -2.32 11.31
N GLY A 132 -12.34 -2.70 11.27
CA GLY A 132 -13.16 -2.84 12.48
C GLY A 132 -12.81 -4.09 13.29
N HIS A 133 -12.35 -5.14 12.62
CA HIS A 133 -11.90 -6.39 13.21
C HIS A 133 -10.73 -6.97 12.40
N MET A 134 -9.88 -7.75 13.05
CA MET A 134 -8.77 -8.45 12.39
C MET A 134 -9.10 -9.94 12.31
N LEU A 135 -9.09 -10.48 11.09
CA LEU A 135 -9.36 -11.88 10.83
C LEU A 135 -8.06 -12.70 10.91
N PRO A 136 -8.01 -13.80 11.68
CA PRO A 136 -6.83 -14.67 11.70
C PRO A 136 -6.61 -15.31 10.32
N ARG A 137 -5.34 -15.39 9.91
CA ARG A 137 -4.95 -15.95 8.61
C ARG A 137 -5.44 -17.39 8.37
N ALA A 138 -5.57 -18.18 9.44
CA ALA A 138 -6.03 -19.57 9.40
C ALA A 138 -7.44 -19.74 8.77
N ILE A 139 -8.25 -18.67 8.67
CA ILE A 139 -9.56 -18.72 8.02
C ILE A 139 -9.44 -18.89 6.49
N LEU A 140 -8.29 -18.54 5.90
CA LEU A 140 -8.04 -18.67 4.46
C LEU A 140 -7.42 -20.02 4.08
N GLU A 141 -6.98 -20.80 5.06
CA GLU A 141 -6.54 -22.18 4.86
C GLU A 141 -7.79 -23.06 4.88
N LEU A 142 -8.47 -23.15 3.74
CA LEU A 142 -9.44 -24.22 3.53
C LEU A 142 -8.68 -25.55 3.65
N PRO A 143 -9.18 -26.54 4.40
CA PRO A 143 -8.59 -27.87 4.37
C PRO A 143 -8.66 -28.36 2.93
N ASP A 144 -7.52 -28.79 2.37
CA ASP A 144 -7.50 -29.52 1.11
C ASP A 144 -8.47 -30.70 1.27
N GLU A 145 -9.55 -30.71 0.48
CA GLU A 145 -10.51 -31.83 0.48
C GLU A 145 -9.75 -33.10 0.05
N GLU A 146 -9.61 -34.06 0.98
CA GLU A 146 -9.14 -35.43 0.73
C GLU A 146 -10.11 -36.23 -0.14
#